data_AF-A0A382SZM7-F1
#
_entry.id   AF-A0A382SZM7-F1
#
_cell.length_a   1.000
_cell.length_b   1.000
_cell.length_c   1.000
_cell.angle_alpha   90.00
_cell.angle_beta   90.00
_cell.angle_gamma   90.00
#
_symmetry.space_group_name_H-M   'P 1'
#
loop_
_entity.id
_entity.type
_entity.pdbx_description
1 polymer ?
#
loop_
_entity_poly.entity_id
_entity_poly.type
_entity_poly.pdbx_seq_one_letter_code
_entity_poly.pdbx_strand_id
1 'polypeptide(L)'
;MSHYYLANYDSCNIYLRRSDEYFSASLQKRLAILPYLIVSYRKTGDNKSSDMVLKEFREIVQETDAEKKDYIIANWAAYEALSVVNERSEAADYLENAYFELKSRSKDIKNKQDRKKYLSAKLHENIINEWSKR
;
A
#
# COMPACT_ATOMS: atom_id res chain seq x y z
N MET A 1 3.11 -5.99 9.35
CA MET A 1 1.75 -5.88 8.81
C MET A 1 0.65 -6.02 9.84
N SER A 2 0.58 -7.08 10.65
CA SER A 2 -0.51 -7.22 11.65
C SER A 2 -0.61 -6.06 12.65
N HIS A 3 0.53 -5.57 13.17
CA HIS A 3 0.56 -4.38 14.04
C HIS A 3 -0.02 -3.13 13.37
N TYR A 4 0.12 -2.99 12.05
CA TYR A 4 -0.35 -1.81 11.31
C TYR A 4 -1.88 -1.76 11.29
N TYR A 5 -2.52 -2.89 11.01
CA TYR A 5 -3.98 -3.01 11.02
C TYR A 5 -4.59 -2.96 12.42
N LEU A 6 -3.78 -3.15 13.47
CA LEU A 6 -4.17 -2.93 14.87
C LEU A 6 -3.83 -1.50 15.36
N ALA A 7 -3.37 -0.61 14.49
CA ALA A 7 -2.93 0.75 14.83
C ALA A 7 -1.79 0.84 15.87
N ASN A 8 -1.00 -0.24 16.03
CA ASN A 8 0.16 -0.29 16.91
C ASN A 8 1.40 0.27 16.21
N TYR A 9 1.39 1.57 15.89
CA TYR A 9 2.37 2.20 14.98
C TYR A 9 3.81 2.22 15.52
N ASP A 10 4.01 2.36 16.84
CA ASP A 10 5.36 2.27 17.42
C ASP A 10 5.98 0.88 17.19
N SER A 11 5.18 -0.18 17.36
CA SER A 11 5.61 -1.55 17.05
C SER A 11 5.84 -1.74 15.54
N CYS A 12 5.03 -1.09 14.69
CA CYS A 12 5.25 -1.11 13.25
C CYS A 12 6.62 -0.54 12.89
N ASN A 13 6.98 0.63 13.45
CA ASN A 13 8.26 1.27 13.21
C ASN A 13 9.42 0.30 13.54
N ILE A 14 9.34 -0.46 14.62
CA ILE A 14 10.38 -1.43 14.99
C ILE A 14 10.41 -2.63 14.02
N TYR A 15 9.28 -3.33 13.85
CA TYR A 15 9.28 -4.61 13.14
C TYR A 15 9.36 -4.45 11.62
N LEU A 16 8.71 -3.42 11.05
CA LEU A 16 8.80 -3.15 9.63
C LEU A 16 10.20 -2.63 9.26
N ARG A 17 10.85 -1.83 10.12
CA ARG A 17 12.22 -1.37 9.87
C ARG A 17 13.20 -2.55 9.84
N ARG A 18 13.13 -3.45 10.81
CA ARG A 18 13.93 -4.69 10.81
C ARG A 18 13.66 -5.55 9.59
N SER A 19 12.40 -5.62 9.13
CA SER A 19 12.05 -6.34 7.91
C SER A 19 12.63 -5.68 6.66
N ASP A 20 12.58 -4.34 6.55
CA ASP A 20 13.19 -3.59 5.45
C ASP A 20 14.70 -3.82 5.39
N GLU A 21 15.38 -3.76 6.54
CA GLU A 21 16.82 -4.03 6.65
C GLU A 21 17.19 -5.46 6.23
N TYR A 22 16.41 -6.45 6.68
CA TYR A 22 16.60 -7.84 6.29
C TYR A 22 16.41 -8.05 4.78
N PHE A 23 15.48 -7.31 4.16
CA PHE A 23 15.21 -7.37 2.72
C PHE A 23 15.94 -6.29 1.91
N SER A 24 16.99 -5.67 2.45
CA SER A 24 17.76 -4.61 1.79
C SER A 24 18.22 -4.95 0.36
N ALA A 25 18.54 -6.22 0.09
CA ALA A 25 18.95 -6.70 -1.23
C ALA A 25 17.78 -7.02 -2.20
N SER A 26 16.52 -6.89 -1.77
CA SER A 26 15.34 -7.26 -2.55
C SER A 26 14.36 -6.11 -2.66
N LEU A 27 14.56 -5.27 -3.68
CA LEU A 27 13.72 -4.10 -3.97
C LEU A 27 12.22 -4.41 -3.94
N GLN A 28 11.81 -5.50 -4.58
CA GLN A 28 10.42 -5.93 -4.63
C GLN A 28 9.81 -6.21 -3.24
N LYS A 29 10.57 -6.82 -2.33
CA LYS A 29 10.12 -7.06 -0.95
C LYS A 29 10.08 -5.77 -0.13
N ARG A 30 11.00 -4.84 -0.39
CA ARG A 30 10.99 -3.52 0.24
C ARG A 30 9.75 -2.72 -0.16
N LEU A 31 9.31 -2.79 -1.42
CA LEU A 31 8.07 -2.12 -1.86
C LEU A 31 6.82 -2.57 -1.09
N ALA A 32 6.77 -3.81 -0.62
CA ALA A 32 5.68 -4.30 0.23
C ALA A 32 5.73 -3.75 1.68
N ILE A 33 6.82 -3.08 2.07
CA ILE A 33 7.09 -2.63 3.45
C ILE A 33 7.07 -1.11 3.55
N LEU A 34 7.76 -0.42 2.64
CA LEU A 34 8.02 1.02 2.72
C LEU A 34 6.75 1.87 2.85
N PRO A 35 5.66 1.64 2.10
CA PRO A 35 4.44 2.43 2.28
C PRO A 35 3.88 2.39 3.71
N TYR A 36 3.96 1.23 4.37
CA TYR A 36 3.49 1.08 5.74
C TYR A 36 4.42 1.77 6.76
N LEU A 37 5.73 1.79 6.49
CA LEU A 37 6.69 2.57 7.29
C LEU A 37 6.44 4.07 7.17
N ILE A 38 6.17 4.58 5.97
CA ILE A 38 5.83 5.99 5.74
C ILE A 38 4.64 6.38 6.61
N VAL A 39 3.54 5.61 6.53
CA VAL A 39 2.35 5.90 7.33
C VAL A 39 2.63 5.75 8.82
N SER A 40 3.31 4.70 9.27
CA SER A 40 3.55 4.48 10.70
C SER A 40 4.41 5.60 11.31
N TYR A 41 5.47 6.04 10.62
CA TYR A 41 6.28 7.17 11.06
C TYR A 41 5.48 8.48 11.15
N ARG A 42 4.63 8.77 10.16
CA ARG A 42 3.74 9.95 10.22
C ARG A 42 2.77 9.87 11.39
N LYS A 43 2.19 8.70 11.65
CA LYS A 43 1.25 8.49 12.75
C LYS A 43 1.90 8.64 14.13
N THR A 44 3.19 8.35 14.26
CA THR A 44 3.96 8.56 15.49
C THR A 44 4.63 9.94 15.57
N GLY A 45 4.41 10.82 14.57
CA GLY A 45 4.98 12.17 14.52
C GLY A 45 6.44 12.26 14.04
N ASP A 46 7.05 11.16 13.61
CA ASP A 46 8.41 11.14 13.07
C ASP A 46 8.40 11.46 11.56
N ASN A 47 8.13 12.72 11.27
CA ASN A 47 8.05 13.21 9.89
C ASN A 47 9.37 13.02 9.12
N LYS A 48 10.51 13.19 9.80
CA LYS A 48 11.84 13.09 9.17
C LYS A 48 12.10 11.68 8.65
N SER A 49 11.86 10.66 9.48
CA SER A 49 12.02 9.26 9.04
C SER A 49 11.02 8.91 7.94
N SER A 50 9.79 9.41 8.03
CA SER A 50 8.82 9.24 6.95
C SER A 50 9.28 9.83 5.62
N ASP A 51 9.84 11.05 5.62
CA ASP A 51 10.33 11.71 4.41
C ASP A 51 11.51 10.95 3.77
N MET A 52 12.40 10.41 4.61
CA MET A 52 13.50 9.56 4.14
C MET A 52 12.99 8.28 3.47
N VAL A 53 12.07 7.57 4.12
CA VAL A 53 11.47 6.34 3.56
C VAL A 53 10.67 6.64 2.30
N LEU A 54 9.97 7.77 2.22
CA LEU A 54 9.26 8.21 1.01
C LEU A 54 10.21 8.41 -0.16
N LYS A 55 11.36 9.03 0.08
CA LYS A 55 12.38 9.20 -0.96
C LYS A 55 12.88 7.84 -1.47
N GLU A 56 13.21 6.92 -0.57
CA GLU A 56 13.63 5.56 -0.95
C GLU A 56 12.53 4.83 -1.72
N PHE A 57 11.27 4.92 -1.29
CA PHE A 57 10.14 4.33 -2.00
C PHE A 57 10.06 4.83 -3.44
N ARG A 58 10.15 6.16 -3.64
CA ARG A 58 10.13 6.79 -4.98
C ARG A 58 11.30 6.37 -5.86
N GLU A 59 12.48 6.17 -5.29
CA GLU A 59 13.64 5.65 -6.01
C GLU A 59 13.39 4.20 -6.47
N ILE A 60 12.86 3.34 -5.60
CA ILE A 60 12.68 1.91 -5.92
C ILE A 60 11.58 1.68 -6.96
N VAL A 61 10.46 2.42 -6.90
CA VAL A 61 9.35 2.25 -7.88
C VAL A 61 9.73 2.66 -9.30
N GLN A 62 10.86 3.36 -9.50
CA GLN A 62 11.38 3.63 -10.84
C GLN A 62 12.07 2.41 -11.47
N GLU A 63 12.56 1.47 -10.66
CA GLU A 63 13.35 0.33 -11.11
C GLU A 63 12.60 -1.00 -10.98
N THR A 64 11.57 -1.08 -10.15
CA THR A 64 10.91 -2.33 -9.79
C THR A 64 9.42 -2.14 -9.57
N ASP A 65 8.64 -3.07 -10.09
CA ASP A 65 7.21 -3.19 -9.82
C ASP A 65 6.92 -4.14 -8.65
N ALA A 66 5.78 -3.91 -8.00
CA ALA A 66 5.22 -4.85 -7.05
C ALA A 66 4.92 -6.21 -7.72
N GLU A 67 5.01 -7.30 -6.96
CA GLU A 67 4.63 -8.61 -7.48
C GLU A 67 3.18 -8.60 -7.98
N LYS A 68 2.93 -9.23 -9.13
CA LYS A 68 1.59 -9.28 -9.71
C LYS A 68 0.55 -9.76 -8.72
N LYS A 69 0.84 -10.78 -7.89
CA LYS A 69 -0.12 -11.29 -6.90
C LYS A 69 -0.53 -10.21 -5.88
N ASP A 70 0.40 -9.34 -5.50
CA ASP A 70 0.26 -8.31 -4.46
C ASP A 70 -0.10 -6.92 -5.03
N TYR A 71 -0.25 -6.80 -6.35
CA TYR A 71 -0.43 -5.51 -7.04
C TYR A 71 -1.55 -4.63 -6.43
N ILE A 72 -2.70 -5.21 -6.10
CA ILE A 72 -3.83 -4.46 -5.50
C ILE A 72 -3.44 -3.86 -4.15
N ILE A 73 -2.87 -4.67 -3.26
CA ILE A 73 -2.53 -4.22 -1.91
C ILE A 73 -1.33 -3.27 -1.91
N ALA A 74 -0.35 -3.51 -2.78
CA ALA A 74 0.81 -2.63 -2.93
C ALA A 74 0.41 -1.23 -3.41
N ASN A 75 -0.42 -1.15 -4.45
CA ASN A 75 -0.93 0.13 -4.94
C ASN A 75 -1.83 0.82 -3.91
N TRP A 76 -2.70 0.09 -3.22
CA TRP A 76 -3.50 0.67 -2.13
C TRP A 76 -2.62 1.23 -0.99
N ALA A 77 -1.59 0.50 -0.57
CA ALA A 77 -0.69 0.93 0.48
C ALA A 77 0.10 2.19 0.06
N ALA A 78 0.55 2.25 -1.19
CA ALA A 78 1.21 3.43 -1.75
C ALA A 78 0.26 4.64 -1.78
N TYR A 79 -1.00 4.44 -2.19
CA TYR A 79 -2.04 5.47 -2.10
C TYR A 79 -2.20 6.00 -0.66
N GLU A 80 -2.29 5.12 0.34
CA GLU A 80 -2.42 5.52 1.75
C GLU A 80 -1.20 6.32 2.21
N ALA A 81 0.01 5.86 1.87
CA ALA A 81 1.26 6.51 2.21
C ALA A 81 1.34 7.93 1.64
N LEU A 82 1.09 8.07 0.33
CA LEU A 82 1.14 9.35 -0.37
C LEU A 82 0.03 10.31 0.09
N SER A 83 -1.15 9.78 0.41
CA SER A 83 -2.24 10.58 0.97
C SER A 83 -1.88 11.19 2.32
N VAL A 84 -1.21 10.44 3.20
CA VAL A 84 -0.81 10.92 4.53
C VAL A 84 0.27 12.00 4.46
N VAL A 85 1.10 12.01 3.41
CA VAL A 85 2.12 13.04 3.17
C VAL A 85 1.63 14.19 2.27
N ASN A 86 0.34 14.23 1.95
CA ASN A 86 -0.32 15.23 1.10
C ASN A 86 0.12 15.25 -0.38
N GLU A 87 0.68 14.16 -0.89
CA GLU A 87 1.08 14.01 -2.29
C GLU A 87 -0.10 13.54 -3.16
N ARG A 88 -1.14 14.38 -3.23
CA ARG A 88 -2.46 14.00 -3.75
C ARG A 88 -2.46 13.54 -5.20
N SER A 89 -1.66 14.17 -6.07
CA SER A 89 -1.58 13.78 -7.49
C SER A 89 -0.95 12.40 -7.64
N GLU A 90 0.18 12.15 -6.97
CA GLU A 90 0.86 10.86 -7.04
C GLU A 90 0.02 9.76 -6.39
N ALA A 91 -0.58 10.04 -5.22
CA ALA A 91 -1.52 9.13 -4.58
C ALA A 91 -2.65 8.73 -5.55
N ALA A 92 -3.09 9.67 -6.39
CA ALA A 92 -4.20 9.44 -7.28
C ALA A 92 -3.92 8.30 -8.28
N ASP A 93 -2.72 8.26 -8.83
CA ASP A 93 -2.33 7.24 -9.81
C ASP A 93 -2.32 5.84 -9.18
N TYR A 94 -1.83 5.71 -7.93
CA TYR A 94 -1.84 4.44 -7.21
C TYR A 94 -3.25 3.95 -6.88
N LEU A 95 -4.18 4.84 -6.49
CA LEU A 95 -5.57 4.44 -6.27
C LEU A 95 -6.23 3.95 -7.55
N GLU A 96 -5.94 4.61 -8.67
CA GLU A 96 -6.43 4.22 -10.00
C GLU A 96 -5.97 2.80 -10.37
N ASN A 97 -4.67 2.54 -10.23
CA ASN A 97 -4.07 1.23 -10.48
C ASN A 97 -4.68 0.14 -9.60
N ALA A 98 -4.85 0.41 -8.30
CA ALA A 98 -5.50 -0.52 -7.38
C ALA A 98 -6.95 -0.84 -7.79
N TYR A 99 -7.71 0.20 -8.15
CA TYR A 99 -9.11 0.05 -8.56
C TYR A 99 -9.25 -0.74 -9.88
N PHE A 100 -8.49 -0.39 -10.91
CA PHE A 100 -8.61 -1.07 -12.20
C PHE A 100 -8.16 -2.53 -12.14
N GLU A 101 -7.08 -2.83 -11.42
CA GLU A 101 -6.65 -4.22 -11.23
C GLU A 101 -7.71 -5.03 -10.45
N LEU A 102 -8.28 -4.45 -9.39
CA LEU A 102 -9.38 -5.06 -8.64
C LEU A 102 -10.57 -5.38 -9.55
N LYS A 103 -10.99 -4.41 -10.38
CA LYS A 103 -12.11 -4.59 -11.32
C LYS A 103 -11.77 -5.64 -12.37
N SER A 104 -10.55 -5.66 -12.89
CA SER A 104 -10.06 -6.65 -13.84
C SER A 104 -10.18 -8.06 -13.25
N ARG A 105 -9.54 -8.33 -12.10
CA ARG A 105 -9.62 -9.64 -11.41
C ARG A 105 -11.05 -10.04 -11.07
N SER A 106 -11.90 -9.08 -10.69
CA SER A 106 -13.31 -9.38 -10.40
C SER A 106 -14.07 -9.93 -11.62
N LYS A 107 -13.71 -9.51 -12.85
CA LYS A 107 -14.34 -10.00 -14.08
C LYS A 107 -13.94 -11.44 -14.41
N ASP A 108 -12.73 -11.85 -14.01
CA ASP A 108 -12.23 -13.21 -14.21
C ASP A 108 -12.95 -14.23 -13.31
N ILE A 109 -13.57 -13.78 -12.21
CA ILE A 109 -14.36 -14.64 -11.32
C ILE A 109 -15.74 -14.92 -11.93
N LYS A 110 -15.85 -16.06 -12.62
CA LYS A 110 -17.09 -16.51 -13.30
C LYS A 110 -18.25 -16.73 -12.33
N ASN A 111 -17.98 -17.30 -11.15
CA ASN A 111 -19.02 -17.56 -10.15
C ASN A 111 -19.52 -16.23 -9.53
N LYS A 112 -20.83 -15.98 -9.62
CA LYS A 112 -21.45 -14.74 -9.11
C LYS A 112 -21.31 -14.58 -7.59
N GLN A 113 -21.46 -15.65 -6.82
CA GLN A 113 -21.35 -15.60 -5.37
C GLN A 113 -19.92 -15.32 -4.92
N ASP A 114 -18.94 -15.98 -5.54
CA ASP A 114 -17.52 -15.77 -5.20
C ASP A 114 -17.05 -14.38 -5.61
N ARG A 115 -17.48 -13.88 -6.77
CA ARG A 115 -17.24 -12.50 -7.17
C ARG A 115 -17.81 -11.51 -6.17
N LYS A 116 -19.02 -11.76 -5.65
CA LYS A 116 -19.61 -10.92 -4.59
C LYS A 116 -18.76 -10.94 -3.33
N LYS A 117 -18.32 -12.13 -2.87
CA LYS A 117 -17.43 -12.28 -1.70
C LYS A 117 -16.10 -11.55 -1.89
N TYR A 118 -15.50 -11.68 -3.07
CA TYR A 118 -14.28 -10.97 -3.44
C TYR A 118 -14.47 -9.46 -3.32
N LEU A 119 -15.52 -8.90 -3.93
CA LEU A 119 -15.78 -7.45 -3.89
C LEU A 119 -16.15 -6.93 -2.50
N SER A 120 -16.72 -7.77 -1.62
CA SER A 120 -17.04 -7.42 -0.23
C SER A 120 -15.86 -7.55 0.75
N ALA A 121 -14.67 -7.95 0.29
CA ALA A 121 -13.50 -7.94 1.15
C ALA A 121 -13.20 -6.50 1.59
N LYS A 122 -12.87 -6.28 2.87
CA LYS A 122 -12.75 -4.93 3.45
C LYS A 122 -11.80 -4.02 2.68
N LEU A 123 -10.65 -4.54 2.24
CA LEU A 123 -9.70 -3.82 1.40
C LEU A 123 -10.35 -3.35 0.08
N HIS A 124 -11.08 -4.24 -0.58
CA HIS A 124 -11.72 -3.97 -1.87
C HIS A 124 -12.85 -2.95 -1.74
N GLU A 125 -13.66 -3.05 -0.67
CA GLU A 125 -14.66 -2.03 -0.35
C GLU A 125 -14.02 -0.67 -0.12
N ASN A 126 -12.92 -0.60 0.64
CA ASN A 126 -12.20 0.65 0.87
C ASN A 126 -11.71 1.29 -0.44
N ILE A 127 -11.09 0.50 -1.32
CA ILE A 127 -10.62 0.97 -2.64
C ILE A 127 -11.78 1.51 -3.49
N ILE A 128 -12.88 0.75 -3.59
CA ILE A 128 -14.05 1.15 -4.39
C ILE A 128 -14.68 2.43 -3.83
N ASN A 129 -14.85 2.50 -2.52
CA ASN A 129 -15.44 3.66 -1.86
C ASN A 129 -14.58 4.91 -2.06
N GLU A 130 -13.26 4.78 -1.93
CA GLU A 130 -12.35 5.92 -2.12
C GLU A 130 -12.32 6.39 -3.57
N TRP A 131 -12.30 5.45 -4.53
CA TRP A 131 -12.41 5.78 -5.95
C TRP A 131 -13.70 6.53 -6.29
N SER A 132 -14.83 6.16 -5.65
CA SER A 132 -16.13 6.79 -5.90
C SER A 132 -16.28 8.22 -5.38
N LYS A 133 -15.34 8.72 -4.56
CA LYS A 133 -15.36 10.08 -4.00
C LYS A 133 -14.70 11.12 -4.91
N ARG A 134 -14.00 10.68 -5.96
CA ARG A 134 -13.41 11.58 -6.96
C ARG A 134 -14.48 12.21 -7.83
#